data_AF-A0A562KJC9-F1
#
_entry.id   AF-A0A562KJC9-F1
#
_cell.length_a   1.000
_cell.length_b   1.000
_cell.length_c   1.000
_cell.angle_alpha   90.00
_cell.angle_beta   90.00
_cell.angle_gamma   90.00
#
_symmetry.space_group_name_H-M   'P 1'
#
loop_
_entity.id
_entity.type
_entity.pdbx_description
1 polymer ?
#
loop_
_entity_poly.entity_id
_entity_poly.type
_entity_poly.pdbx_seq_one_letter_code
_entity_poly.pdbx_strand_id
1 'polypeptide(L)' 'MYQHDSAYFPDCYTASRRPVELVFYAEFTNIGFAIDKEKQIKKWSRAKKEALINGDFDELPNLAKKRFDK' A
#
# COMPACT_ATOMS: atom_id res chain seq x y z
N MET A 1 -3.93 6.13 -13.00
CA MET A 1 -3.77 7.49 -12.45
C MET A 1 -4.80 8.47 -12.98
N TYR A 2 -4.93 8.70 -14.30
CA TYR A 2 -5.89 9.66 -14.88
C TYR A 2 -7.29 9.69 -14.23
N GLN A 3 -7.95 8.53 -14.08
CA GLN A 3 -9.30 8.46 -13.49
C GLN A 3 -9.34 8.95 -12.03
N HIS A 4 -8.28 8.69 -11.26
CA HIS A 4 -8.16 9.15 -9.87
C HIS A 4 -7.84 10.65 -9.81
N ASP A 5 -6.95 11.14 -10.66
CA ASP A 5 -6.52 12.56 -10.65
C ASP A 5 -7.65 13.49 -11.10
N SER A 6 -8.39 13.10 -12.13
CA SER A 6 -9.55 13.84 -12.60
C SER A 6 -10.78 13.71 -11.69
N ALA A 7 -10.76 12.80 -10.70
CA ALA A 7 -11.96 12.32 -9.99
C ALA A 7 -13.12 12.03 -10.94
N TYR A 8 -12.82 11.23 -11.97
CA TYR A 8 -13.81 10.79 -12.93
C TYR A 8 -15.05 10.17 -12.25
N PHE A 9 -14.84 9.53 -11.10
CA PHE A 9 -15.89 9.10 -10.18
C PHE A 9 -15.86 9.95 -8.90
N PRO A 10 -16.85 10.84 -8.66
CA PRO A 10 -16.81 11.79 -7.55
C PRO A 10 -17.05 11.15 -6.17
N ASP A 11 -17.75 10.02 -6.11
CA ASP A 11 -18.09 9.32 -4.85
C ASP A 11 -16.97 8.40 -4.33
N CYS A 12 -15.83 8.34 -5.03
CA CYS A 12 -14.72 7.47 -4.64
C CYS A 12 -13.89 8.03 -3.48
N TYR A 13 -13.27 7.13 -2.70
CA TYR A 13 -12.43 7.47 -1.54
C TYR A 13 -11.31 8.48 -1.84
N THR A 14 -10.72 8.39 -3.03
CA THR A 14 -9.63 9.27 -3.46
C THR A 14 -10.09 10.59 -4.07
N ALA A 15 -11.38 10.74 -4.43
CA ALA A 15 -11.89 11.92 -5.15
C ALA A 15 -11.77 13.23 -4.34
N SER A 16 -11.93 13.16 -3.02
CA SER A 16 -11.76 14.29 -2.11
C SER A 16 -10.33 14.43 -1.56
N ARG A 17 -9.44 13.48 -1.86
CA ARG A 17 -8.09 13.37 -1.27
C ARG A 17 -6.99 13.55 -2.34
N ARG A 18 -7.24 14.44 -3.29
CA ARG A 18 -6.31 14.78 -4.37
C ARG A 18 -5.45 15.99 -4.01
N PRO A 19 -4.22 16.11 -4.55
CA PRO A 19 -3.58 15.19 -5.49
C PRO A 19 -3.16 13.86 -4.84
N VAL A 20 -3.11 12.78 -5.62
CA VAL A 20 -2.61 11.47 -5.18
C VAL A 20 -1.38 11.09 -6.00
N GLU A 21 -0.38 10.53 -5.34
CA GLU A 21 0.86 10.09 -6.00
C GLU A 21 0.99 8.56 -5.92
N LEU A 22 1.38 7.95 -7.04
CA LEU A 22 1.68 6.52 -7.07
C LEU A 22 3.12 6.30 -6.57
N VAL A 23 3.24 6.02 -5.27
CA VAL A 23 4.54 5.81 -4.61
C VAL A 23 5.07 4.38 -4.73
N PHE A 24 4.21 3.41 -5.04
CA PHE A 24 4.60 2.00 -5.15
C PHE A 24 3.66 1.26 -6.10
N TYR A 25 4.24 0.41 -6.96
CA TYR A 25 3.53 -0.57 -7.75
C TYR A 25 4.36 -1.86 -7.85
N ALA A 26 3.69 -2.99 -8.06
CA ALA A 26 4.35 -4.27 -8.29
C ALA A 26 3.58 -5.06 -9.34
N GLU A 27 4.31 -5.69 -10.25
CA GLU A 27 3.74 -6.50 -11.33
C GLU A 27 3.90 -7.98 -10.99
N PHE A 28 2.86 -8.76 -11.26
CA PHE A 28 2.84 -10.19 -11.02
C PHE A 28 2.32 -10.90 -12.25
N THR A 29 2.95 -12.03 -12.59
CA THR A 29 2.51 -12.88 -13.72
C THR A 29 1.26 -13.67 -13.42
N ASN A 30 0.95 -13.89 -12.14
CA ASN A 30 -0.21 -14.64 -11.69
C ASN A 30 -1.13 -13.75 -10.84
N ILE A 31 -2.41 -13.73 -11.22
CA ILE A 31 -3.46 -12.93 -10.57
C ILE A 31 -3.67 -13.33 -9.11
N GLY A 32 -3.56 -14.62 -8.77
CA GLY A 32 -3.67 -15.12 -7.40
C GLY A 32 -2.62 -14.50 -6.48
N PHE A 33 -1.35 -14.47 -6.92
CA PHE A 33 -0.29 -13.82 -6.16
C PHE A 33 -0.53 -12.31 -5.99
N ALA A 34 -1.02 -11.63 -7.03
CA ALA A 34 -1.37 -10.21 -6.94
C ALA A 34 -2.45 -9.96 -5.87
N ILE A 35 -3.52 -10.77 -5.87
CA ILE A 35 -4.62 -10.67 -4.90
C ILE A 35 -4.13 -10.95 -3.48
N ASP A 36 -3.33 -11.99 -3.28
CA ASP A 36 -2.82 -12.34 -1.96
C ASP A 36 -1.89 -11.26 -1.40
N LYS A 37 -1.01 -10.69 -2.23
CA LYS A 37 -0.15 -9.57 -1.85
C LYS A 37 -0.94 -8.30 -1.56
N GLU A 38 -1.95 -7.99 -2.36
CA GLU A 38 -2.83 -6.84 -2.10
C GLU A 38 -3.55 -6.99 -0.74
N LYS A 39 -4.14 -8.16 -0.47
CA LYS A 39 -4.80 -8.46 0.82
C LYS A 39 -3.82 -8.38 1.99
N GLN A 40 -2.59 -8.88 1.81
CA GLN A 40 -1.53 -8.80 2.81
C GLN A 40 -1.19 -7.33 3.13
N ILE A 41 -0.89 -6.52 2.11
CA ILE A 41 -0.46 -5.12 2.27
C ILE A 41 -1.59 -4.25 2.81
N LYS A 42 -2.86 -4.47 2.42
CA LYS A 42 -4.00 -3.68 2.92
C LYS A 42 -4.06 -3.65 4.45
N LYS A 43 -3.77 -4.77 5.11
CA LYS A 43 -3.79 -4.93 6.57
C LYS A 43 -2.51 -4.45 7.28
N TRP A 44 -1.48 -4.02 6.55
CA TRP A 44 -0.24 -3.55 7.16
C TRP A 44 -0.41 -2.20 7.85
N SER A 45 0.36 -2.02 8.92
CA SER A 45 0.57 -0.72 9.55
C SER A 45 1.23 0.24 8.57
N ARG A 46 1.12 1.54 8.84
CA ARG A 46 1.75 2.60 8.03
C ARG A 46 3.26 2.37 7.89
N ALA A 47 3.96 2.08 8.98
CA ALA A 47 5.41 1.86 8.98
C ALA A 47 5.84 0.71 8.04
N LYS A 48 5.10 -0.40 8.00
CA LYS A 48 5.41 -1.50 7.07
C LYS A 48 5.20 -1.12 5.61
N LYS A 49 4.19 -0.28 5.33
CA LYS A 49 3.95 0.22 3.97
C LYS A 49 5.06 1.20 3.55
N GLU A 50 5.53 2.05 4.47
CA GLU A 50 6.65 2.96 4.22
C GLU A 50 7.95 2.19 3.95
N ALA A 51 8.27 1.18 4.76
CA ALA A 51 9.42 0.29 4.50
C ALA A 51 9.33 -0.42 3.13
N LEU A 52 8.13 -0.85 2.73
CA LEU A 52 7.92 -1.43 1.40
C LEU A 52 8.15 -0.43 0.27
N ILE A 53 7.67 0.81 0.43
CA ILE A 53 7.83 1.89 -0.56
C ILE A 53 9.32 2.26 -0.72
N ASN A 54 10.07 2.31 0.38
CA ASN A 54 11.49 2.66 0.36
C ASN A 54 12.42 1.53 -0.10
N GLY A 55 11.91 0.29 -0.19
CA GLY A 55 12.73 -0.90 -0.48
C GLY A 55 13.50 -1.45 0.72
N ASP A 56 13.16 -1.00 1.94
CA ASP A 56 13.78 -1.40 3.20
C ASP A 56 13.20 -2.73 3.70
N PHE A 57 13.40 -3.79 2.91
CA PHE A 57 12.83 -5.11 3.20
C PHE A 57 13.39 -5.73 4.49
N ASP A 58 14.62 -5.36 4.89
CA ASP A 58 15.26 -5.80 6.14
C ASP A 58 14.56 -5.27 7.40
N GLU A 59 13.84 -4.15 7.30
CA GLU A 59 13.09 -3.58 8.41
C GLU A 59 11.71 -4.22 8.59
N LEU A 60 11.14 -4.82 7.53
CA LEU A 60 9.81 -5.44 7.57
C LEU A 60 9.67 -6.51 8.68
N PRO A 61 10.64 -7.43 8.90
CA PRO A 61 10.59 -8.39 10.00
C PRO A 61 10.59 -7.72 11.36
N ASN A 62 11.38 -6.65 11.53
CA ASN A 62 11.45 -5.92 12.79
C ASN A 62 10.15 -5.15 13.08
N LEU A 63 9.55 -4.55 12.05
CA LEU A 63 8.25 -3.88 12.13
C LEU A 63 7.07 -4.86 12.29
N ALA A 64 7.29 -6.15 12.02
CA ALA A 64 6.30 -7.20 12.26
C ALA A 64 6.29 -7.72 13.69
N LYS A 65 7.32 -7.44 14.48
CA LYS A 65 7.38 -7.85 15.88
C LYS A 65 6.32 -7.08 16.68
N LYS A 66 5.57 -7.82 17.48
CA LYS A 66 4.58 -7.25 18.42
C LYS A 66 5.34 -6.51 19.51
N ARG A 67 5.06 -5.21 19.68
CA ARG A 67 5.53 -4.48 20.85
C ARG A 67 4.68 -4.90 22.04
N PHE A 68 5.33 -5.39 23.08
CA PHE A 68 4.73 -5.60 24.39
C PHE A 68 5.16 -4.40 25.23
N ASP A 69 4.29 -3.40 25.33
CA ASP A 69 4.49 -2.30 26.28
C ASP A 69 4.31 -2.84 27.71
N LYS A 70 5.12 -2.35 28.65
CA LYS A 70 5.17 -2.78 30.06
C LYS A 70 4.26 -1.92 30.94
#